data_AF-A0AAV7H0T7-F1
#
_entry.id   AF-A0AAV7H0T7-F1
#
_cell.length_a   1.000
_cell.length_b   1.000
_cell.length_c   1.000
_cell.angle_alpha   90.00
_cell.angle_beta   90.00
_cell.angle_gamma   90.00
#
_symmetry.space_group_name_H-M   'P 1'
#
loop_
_entity.id
_entity.type
_entity.pdbx_description
1 polymer ?
#
loop_
_entity_poly.entity_id
_entity_poly.type
_entity_poly.pdbx_seq_one_letter_code
_entity_poly.pdbx_strand_id
1 'polypeptide(L)'
;MLGDCLPSKNPAIRGDPIAPYDCEWGPTKEARVNETASTVTCDFLILFRKNFHFPNDVVTIVPKRYNRASLPPLGYLTISETNLRAGLRFPPPAESIEILRRSGVNLSQFSFRAMSVTVGLIVLFRDRGVTLTPEHLSRMGGFTNDTHGRVTFRSKWLDLRTHDPSKNWANTFFFVKNDWGLLEKGGGR
;
A
#
# COMPACT_ATOMS: atom_id res chain seq x y z
N MET A 1 84.61 25.70 13.26
CA MET A 1 83.23 25.58 12.75
C MET A 1 82.33 25.64 13.98
N LEU A 2 81.89 26.84 14.39
CA LEU A 2 80.56 27.42 14.13
C LEU A 2 79.44 26.44 14.56
N GLY A 3 78.62 26.64 15.58
CA GLY A 3 78.38 27.71 16.54
C GLY A 3 77.17 27.31 17.41
N ASP A 4 77.14 27.78 18.65
CA ASP A 4 76.18 27.43 19.72
C ASP A 4 74.73 27.87 19.47
N CYS A 5 73.76 27.24 20.16
CA CYS A 5 72.71 27.92 20.96
C CYS A 5 71.69 26.94 21.60
N LEU A 6 71.49 27.08 22.92
CA LEU A 6 70.28 26.75 23.69
C LEU A 6 69.90 28.03 24.51
N PRO A 7 68.77 28.09 25.25
CA PRO A 7 67.35 28.11 24.87
C PRO A 7 66.60 29.34 25.48
N SER A 8 65.31 29.62 25.18
CA SER A 8 64.34 30.29 26.12
C SER A 8 62.95 30.64 25.51
N LYS A 9 61.91 29.97 26.05
CA LYS A 9 60.64 30.50 26.66
C LYS A 9 59.58 31.31 25.83
N ASN A 10 58.49 30.61 25.44
CA ASN A 10 57.00 30.83 25.58
C ASN A 10 56.36 32.25 25.54
N PRO A 11 55.01 32.41 25.31
CA PRO A 11 53.96 31.44 24.95
C PRO A 11 52.92 31.93 23.88
N ALA A 12 52.02 31.01 23.48
CA ALA A 12 50.62 31.17 23.04
C ALA A 12 50.23 32.26 22.01
N ILE A 13 49.64 31.84 20.89
CA ILE A 13 48.23 32.13 20.54
C ILE A 13 47.81 31.21 19.39
N ARG A 14 46.63 30.64 19.60
CA ARG A 14 45.88 29.65 18.83
C ARG A 14 45.38 30.28 17.52
N GLY A 15 45.52 29.56 16.41
CA GLY A 15 44.95 29.94 15.11
C GLY A 15 45.32 28.93 14.04
N ASP A 16 44.72 27.74 14.09
CA ASP A 16 44.93 26.72 13.05
C ASP A 16 44.29 27.16 11.72
N PRO A 17 44.97 26.97 10.57
CA PRO A 17 44.41 27.23 9.26
C PRO A 17 43.43 26.12 8.85
N ILE A 18 42.26 26.53 8.36
CA ILE A 18 41.23 25.66 7.79
C ILE A 18 41.79 24.94 6.56
N ALA A 19 41.95 23.62 6.67
CA ALA A 19 42.10 22.70 5.54
C ALA A 19 40.75 22.03 5.26
N PRO A 20 40.44 21.68 3.98
CA PRO A 20 39.11 21.27 3.57
C PRO A 20 38.84 19.83 4.04
N TYR A 21 37.86 19.65 4.92
CA TYR A 21 37.45 18.32 5.34
C TYR A 21 36.49 17.73 4.30
N ASP A 22 36.95 16.62 3.74
CA ASP A 22 36.24 15.71 2.86
C ASP A 22 34.81 15.43 3.34
N CYS A 23 33.86 15.70 2.44
CA CYS A 23 32.52 15.16 2.54
C CYS A 23 32.60 13.65 2.32
N GLU A 24 32.58 12.83 3.37
CA GLU A 24 31.94 11.51 3.38
C GLU A 24 31.75 11.04 4.84
N TRP A 25 30.56 11.29 5.38
CA TRP A 25 30.01 10.44 6.45
C TRP A 25 28.72 9.84 5.91
N GLY A 26 28.77 8.53 5.67
CA GLY A 26 27.77 7.80 4.89
C GLY A 26 26.36 7.84 5.49
N PRO A 27 25.34 7.53 4.68
CA PRO A 27 23.98 7.44 5.18
C PRO A 27 23.92 6.29 6.19
N THR A 28 23.55 6.62 7.42
CA THR A 28 23.13 5.67 8.45
C THR A 28 22.18 4.67 7.80
N LYS A 29 22.52 3.38 7.88
CA LYS A 29 21.70 2.27 7.37
C LYS A 29 20.47 2.08 8.28
N GLU A 30 19.59 3.07 8.29
CA GLU A 30 18.20 2.89 8.71
C GLU A 30 17.36 2.81 7.44
N ALA A 31 16.95 1.59 7.14
CA ALA A 31 15.97 1.16 6.15
C ALA A 31 15.52 2.23 5.14
N ARG A 32 16.11 2.23 3.94
CA ARG A 32 15.39 2.64 2.73
C ARG A 32 14.23 1.66 2.56
N VAL A 33 13.12 1.89 3.27
CA VAL A 33 11.85 1.24 3.00
C VAL A 33 11.57 1.55 1.54
N ASN A 34 11.57 0.49 0.72
CA ASN A 34 11.51 0.57 -0.73
C ASN A 34 10.29 1.39 -1.16
N GLU A 35 10.53 2.66 -1.44
CA GLU A 35 9.54 3.67 -1.77
C GLU A 35 9.15 3.52 -3.25
N THR A 36 8.58 2.38 -3.60
CA THR A 36 8.30 2.04 -4.99
C THR A 36 7.17 2.91 -5.54
N ALA A 37 7.51 3.81 -6.47
CA ALA A 37 6.53 4.58 -7.24
C ALA A 37 5.67 3.66 -8.11
N SER A 38 4.49 4.12 -8.51
CA SER A 38 3.70 3.31 -9.43
C SER A 38 4.33 3.25 -10.82
N THR A 39 4.27 2.07 -11.45
CA THR A 39 4.64 1.84 -12.84
C THR A 39 3.50 2.10 -13.82
N VAL A 40 2.28 2.37 -13.33
CA VAL A 40 1.10 2.60 -14.17
C VAL A 40 1.21 3.95 -14.88
N THR A 41 1.04 3.93 -16.21
CA THR A 41 0.95 5.11 -17.07
C THR A 41 -0.45 5.22 -17.68
N CYS A 42 -0.74 6.32 -18.40
CA CYS A 42 -1.98 6.45 -19.15
C CYS A 42 -2.17 5.30 -20.16
N ASP A 43 -1.13 4.95 -20.91
CA ASP A 43 -1.16 3.84 -21.87
C ASP A 43 -1.44 2.50 -21.18
N PHE A 44 -0.88 2.32 -19.99
CA PHE A 44 -1.11 1.12 -19.19
C PHE A 44 -2.57 1.03 -18.70
N LEU A 45 -3.21 2.15 -18.36
CA LEU A 45 -4.65 2.18 -18.03
C LEU A 45 -5.54 1.85 -19.23
N ILE A 46 -5.18 2.29 -20.44
CA ILE A 46 -5.90 1.93 -21.66
C ILE A 46 -5.85 0.42 -21.87
N LEU A 47 -4.67 -0.18 -21.68
CA LEU A 47 -4.50 -1.63 -21.77
C LEU A 47 -5.30 -2.36 -20.68
N PHE A 48 -5.34 -1.84 -19.44
CA PHE A 48 -6.16 -2.41 -18.38
C PHE A 48 -7.64 -2.43 -18.70
N ARG A 49 -8.18 -1.32 -19.23
CA ARG A 49 -9.57 -1.21 -19.65
C ARG A 49 -9.95 -2.29 -20.64
N LYS A 50 -9.09 -2.54 -21.62
CA LYS A 50 -9.27 -3.60 -22.60
C LYS A 50 -9.16 -5.00 -21.98
N ASN A 51 -8.10 -5.27 -21.23
CA ASN A 51 -7.77 -6.63 -20.77
C ASN A 51 -8.64 -7.14 -19.63
N PHE A 52 -9.17 -6.24 -18.79
CA PHE A 52 -9.96 -6.61 -17.61
C PHE A 52 -11.42 -6.17 -17.70
N HIS A 53 -11.87 -5.73 -18.88
CA HIS A 53 -13.21 -5.17 -19.09
C HIS A 53 -13.53 -4.08 -18.04
N PHE A 54 -12.53 -3.24 -17.73
CA PHE A 54 -12.72 -2.19 -16.75
C PHE A 54 -13.57 -1.07 -17.38
N PRO A 55 -14.67 -0.65 -16.74
CA PRO A 55 -15.62 0.29 -17.33
C PRO A 55 -14.99 1.67 -17.62
N ASN A 56 -15.44 2.31 -18.70
CA ASN A 56 -14.90 3.61 -19.14
C ASN A 56 -15.42 4.79 -18.33
N ASP A 57 -16.62 4.64 -17.76
CA ASP A 57 -17.34 5.60 -16.90
C ASP A 57 -16.75 5.70 -15.49
N VAL A 58 -15.96 4.71 -15.07
CA VAL A 58 -15.22 4.77 -13.80
C VAL A 58 -14.08 5.78 -13.92
N VAL A 59 -14.15 6.84 -13.10
CA VAL A 59 -13.14 7.90 -13.04
C VAL A 59 -11.86 7.38 -12.43
N THR A 60 -10.75 7.46 -13.17
CA THR A 60 -9.43 6.99 -12.75
C THR A 60 -8.38 8.10 -12.72
N ILE A 61 -7.41 7.99 -11.82
CA ILE A 61 -6.22 8.86 -11.76
C ILE A 61 -4.96 8.00 -11.84
N VAL A 62 -4.07 8.36 -12.75
CA VAL A 62 -2.71 7.81 -12.82
C VAL A 62 -1.88 8.37 -11.66
N PRO A 63 -1.25 7.52 -10.82
CA PRO A 63 -0.41 8.00 -9.74
C PRO A 63 0.82 8.75 -10.25
N LYS A 64 1.18 9.84 -9.56
CA LYS A 64 2.46 10.52 -9.74
C LYS A 64 3.57 9.80 -8.97
N ARG A 65 4.84 10.13 -9.25
CA ARG A 65 6.01 9.48 -8.63
C ARG A 65 6.00 9.46 -7.10
N TYR A 66 5.42 10.48 -6.47
CA TYR A 66 5.35 10.62 -5.02
C TYR A 66 4.10 9.98 -4.39
N ASN A 67 3.16 9.48 -5.19
CA ASN A 67 1.96 8.83 -4.66
C ASN A 67 2.27 7.40 -4.18
N ARG A 68 1.52 6.96 -3.17
CA ARG A 68 1.66 5.63 -2.54
C ARG A 68 0.35 4.87 -2.62
N ALA A 69 0.43 3.54 -2.78
CA ALA A 69 -0.74 2.68 -2.78
C ALA A 69 -1.51 2.73 -1.45
N SER A 70 -0.79 2.97 -0.34
CA SER A 70 -1.34 3.10 1.00
C SER A 70 -1.98 4.46 1.30
N LEU A 71 -1.82 5.47 0.43
CA LEU A 71 -2.28 6.85 0.64
C LEU A 71 -2.96 7.38 -0.63
N PRO A 72 -4.20 6.93 -0.92
CA PRO A 72 -4.95 7.49 -2.04
C PRO A 72 -5.35 8.95 -1.79
N PRO A 73 -5.57 9.74 -2.85
CA PRO A 73 -6.22 11.05 -2.73
C PRO A 73 -7.59 10.94 -2.04
N LEU A 74 -8.02 12.01 -1.36
CA LEU A 74 -9.34 12.06 -0.71
C LEU A 74 -10.45 11.82 -1.74
N GLY A 75 -11.42 10.95 -1.42
CA GLY A 75 -12.48 10.57 -2.35
C GLY A 75 -12.10 9.46 -3.34
N TYR A 76 -10.92 8.85 -3.19
CA TYR A 76 -10.43 7.80 -4.08
C TYR A 76 -10.00 6.54 -3.33
N LEU A 77 -10.10 5.40 -4.02
CA LEU A 77 -9.60 4.10 -3.61
C LEU A 77 -8.39 3.73 -4.44
N THR A 78 -7.41 3.07 -3.82
CA THR A 78 -6.31 2.44 -4.55
C THR A 78 -6.75 1.10 -5.13
N ILE A 79 -6.59 0.94 -6.44
CA ILE A 79 -6.78 -0.33 -7.16
C ILE A 79 -5.44 -0.76 -7.73
N SER A 80 -5.10 -2.03 -7.54
CA SER A 80 -3.90 -2.62 -8.15
C SER A 80 -4.24 -3.58 -9.27
N GLU A 81 -3.23 -3.88 -10.08
CA GLU A 81 -3.30 -4.97 -11.05
C GLU A 81 -3.74 -6.30 -10.42
N THR A 82 -3.22 -6.61 -9.23
CA THR A 82 -3.49 -7.90 -8.58
C THR A 82 -4.95 -7.99 -8.14
N ASN A 83 -5.60 -6.88 -7.77
CA ASN A 83 -7.03 -6.88 -7.48
C ASN A 83 -7.86 -7.21 -8.74
N LEU A 84 -7.50 -6.63 -9.88
CA LEU A 84 -8.18 -6.89 -11.16
C LEU A 84 -7.97 -8.35 -11.62
N ARG A 85 -6.73 -8.86 -11.50
CA ARG A 85 -6.40 -10.27 -11.78
C ARG A 85 -7.13 -11.23 -10.84
N ALA A 86 -7.39 -10.83 -9.60
CA ALA A 86 -8.17 -11.61 -8.65
C ALA A 86 -9.69 -11.57 -8.91
N GLY A 87 -10.14 -10.91 -9.98
CA GLY A 87 -11.54 -10.90 -10.39
C GLY A 87 -12.36 -9.75 -9.84
N LEU A 88 -11.74 -8.70 -9.27
CA LEU A 88 -12.46 -7.48 -8.93
C LEU A 88 -13.09 -6.87 -10.19
N ARG A 89 -14.40 -6.59 -10.13
CA ARG A 89 -15.17 -5.93 -11.18
C ARG A 89 -15.77 -4.63 -10.68
N PHE A 90 -16.12 -3.76 -11.61
CA PHE A 90 -16.73 -2.47 -11.34
C PHE A 90 -18.10 -2.37 -12.03
N PRO A 91 -19.12 -1.84 -11.33
CA PRO A 91 -19.12 -1.53 -9.89
C PRO A 91 -18.89 -2.80 -9.04
N PRO A 92 -18.24 -2.69 -7.86
CA PRO A 92 -18.06 -3.85 -6.99
C PRO A 92 -19.41 -4.48 -6.60
N PRO A 93 -19.51 -5.82 -6.55
CA PRO A 93 -20.72 -6.49 -6.06
C PRO A 93 -21.14 -5.98 -4.67
N ALA A 94 -22.44 -5.81 -4.42
CA ALA A 94 -22.94 -5.33 -3.13
C ALA A 94 -22.47 -6.19 -1.95
N GLU A 95 -22.33 -7.49 -2.16
CA GLU A 95 -21.79 -8.45 -1.19
C GLU A 95 -20.34 -8.12 -0.83
N SER A 96 -19.52 -7.76 -1.82
CA SER A 96 -18.13 -7.38 -1.57
C SER A 96 -18.02 -6.08 -0.76
N ILE A 97 -18.89 -5.11 -1.04
CA ILE A 97 -18.98 -3.84 -0.31
C ILE A 97 -19.35 -4.11 1.14
N GLU A 98 -20.38 -4.92 1.38
CA GLU A 98 -20.82 -5.22 2.74
C GLU A 98 -19.78 -6.03 3.53
N ILE A 99 -19.07 -6.97 2.90
CA ILE A 99 -17.97 -7.70 3.53
C ILE A 99 -16.83 -6.76 3.91
N LEU A 100 -16.44 -5.84 3.03
CA LEU A 100 -15.40 -4.84 3.31
C LEU A 100 -15.82 -3.94 4.48
N ARG A 101 -17.07 -3.48 4.46
CA ARG A 101 -17.63 -2.64 5.53
C ARG A 101 -17.64 -3.34 6.88
N ARG A 102 -18.06 -4.60 6.93
CA ARG A 102 -18.11 -5.39 8.18
C ARG A 102 -16.74 -5.82 8.69
N SER A 103 -15.80 -6.07 7.79
CA SER A 103 -14.41 -6.39 8.17
C SER A 103 -13.61 -5.14 8.55
N GLY A 104 -14.09 -3.93 8.24
CA GLY A 104 -13.37 -2.68 8.48
C GLY A 104 -12.12 -2.55 7.62
N VAL A 105 -12.10 -3.21 6.47
CA VAL A 105 -10.95 -3.31 5.58
C VAL A 105 -11.14 -2.45 4.35
N ASN A 106 -10.11 -1.72 3.96
CA ASN A 106 -10.11 -1.01 2.69
C ASN A 106 -9.93 -2.00 1.54
N LEU A 107 -10.61 -1.77 0.41
CA LEU A 107 -10.51 -2.61 -0.79
C LEU A 107 -9.05 -2.85 -1.22
N SER A 108 -8.20 -1.84 -1.07
CA SER A 108 -6.76 -1.90 -1.38
C SER A 108 -5.98 -2.85 -0.49
N GLN A 109 -6.43 -3.13 0.74
CA GLN A 109 -5.72 -4.07 1.61
C GLN A 109 -5.97 -5.53 1.22
N PHE A 110 -6.94 -5.83 0.35
CA PHE A 110 -7.16 -7.22 -0.05
C PHE A 110 -5.96 -7.74 -0.85
N SER A 111 -5.35 -8.79 -0.33
CA SER A 111 -4.36 -9.55 -1.08
C SER A 111 -5.02 -10.24 -2.27
N PHE A 112 -4.21 -10.63 -3.27
CA PHE A 112 -4.71 -11.43 -4.40
C PHE A 112 -5.53 -12.63 -3.91
N ARG A 113 -5.02 -13.37 -2.91
CA ARG A 113 -5.72 -14.53 -2.34
C ARG A 113 -7.03 -14.14 -1.66
N ALA A 114 -7.02 -13.09 -0.83
CA ALA A 114 -8.22 -12.62 -0.14
C ALA A 114 -9.31 -12.22 -1.15
N MET A 115 -8.93 -11.46 -2.18
CA MET A 115 -9.84 -11.04 -3.24
C MET A 115 -10.39 -12.22 -4.05
N SER A 116 -9.53 -13.12 -4.52
CA SER A 116 -9.94 -14.28 -5.33
C SER A 116 -10.92 -15.17 -4.56
N VAL A 117 -10.70 -15.38 -3.27
CA VAL A 117 -11.63 -16.16 -2.44
C VAL A 117 -12.94 -15.41 -2.23
N THR A 118 -12.91 -14.11 -1.93
CA THR A 118 -14.15 -13.33 -1.77
C THR A 118 -14.99 -13.35 -3.04
N VAL A 119 -14.39 -13.12 -4.21
CA VAL A 119 -15.08 -13.20 -5.50
C VAL A 119 -15.60 -14.62 -5.74
N GLY A 120 -14.79 -15.65 -5.48
CA GLY A 120 -15.19 -17.05 -5.62
C GLY A 120 -16.38 -17.43 -4.72
N LEU A 121 -16.41 -16.97 -3.47
CA LEU A 121 -17.52 -17.19 -2.56
C LEU A 121 -18.79 -16.47 -3.04
N ILE A 122 -18.67 -15.23 -3.54
CA ILE A 122 -19.82 -14.50 -4.10
C ILE A 122 -20.42 -15.27 -5.27
N VAL A 123 -19.58 -15.73 -6.21
CA VAL A 123 -20.03 -16.52 -7.37
C VAL A 123 -20.67 -17.84 -6.93
N LEU A 124 -20.04 -18.57 -6.00
CA LEU A 124 -20.56 -19.83 -5.48
C LEU A 124 -21.95 -19.67 -4.83
N PHE A 125 -22.13 -18.63 -4.02
CA PHE A 125 -23.42 -18.40 -3.35
C PHE A 125 -24.49 -18.03 -4.37
N ARG A 126 -24.17 -17.16 -5.34
CA ARG A 126 -25.10 -16.78 -6.41
C ARG A 126 -25.53 -17.96 -7.27
N ASP A 127 -24.61 -18.86 -7.60
CA ASP A 127 -24.89 -20.11 -8.32
C ASP A 127 -25.90 -21.00 -7.57
N ARG A 128 -25.90 -20.93 -6.23
CA ARG A 128 -26.87 -21.63 -5.36
C ARG A 128 -28.16 -20.83 -5.11
N GLY A 129 -28.34 -19.68 -5.75
CA GLY A 129 -29.49 -18.81 -5.56
C GLY A 129 -29.50 -18.07 -4.21
N VAL A 130 -28.35 -17.96 -3.54
CA VAL A 130 -28.21 -17.29 -2.24
C VAL A 130 -27.31 -16.07 -2.37
N THR A 131 -27.63 -14.98 -1.67
CA THR A 131 -26.72 -13.82 -1.58
C THR A 131 -25.73 -14.04 -0.43
N LEU A 132 -24.43 -13.88 -0.70
CA LEU A 132 -23.43 -13.95 0.35
C LEU A 132 -23.60 -12.75 1.30
N THR A 133 -23.65 -13.02 2.61
CA THR A 133 -23.81 -12.01 3.64
C THR A 133 -22.69 -12.15 4.68
N PRO A 134 -22.41 -11.10 5.46
CA PRO A 134 -21.45 -11.18 6.56
C PRO A 134 -21.79 -12.27 7.57
N GLU A 135 -23.06 -12.54 7.85
CA GLU A 135 -23.50 -13.57 8.79
C GLU A 135 -23.12 -14.97 8.32
N HIS A 136 -23.15 -15.21 7.00
CA HIS A 136 -22.62 -16.45 6.43
C HIS A 136 -21.12 -16.60 6.71
N LEU A 137 -20.34 -15.53 6.57
CA LEU A 137 -18.91 -15.54 6.91
C LEU A 137 -18.68 -15.76 8.41
N SER A 138 -19.44 -15.09 9.27
CA SER A 138 -19.36 -15.23 10.72
C SER A 138 -19.68 -16.64 11.21
N ARG A 139 -20.56 -17.38 10.50
CA ARG A 139 -20.84 -18.80 10.79
C ARG A 139 -19.70 -19.73 10.37
N MET A 140 -18.93 -19.34 9.35
CA MET A 140 -17.78 -20.12 8.89
C MET A 140 -16.53 -19.88 9.74
N GLY A 141 -16.32 -18.64 10.19
CA GLY A 141 -15.12 -18.24 10.88
C GLY A 141 -15.19 -16.83 11.47
N GLY A 142 -14.06 -16.37 12.01
CA GLY A 142 -13.95 -15.07 12.65
C GLY A 142 -12.98 -14.15 11.93
N PHE A 143 -13.30 -12.85 11.91
CA PHE A 143 -12.35 -11.80 11.59
C PHE A 143 -11.57 -11.41 12.85
N THR A 144 -10.25 -11.31 12.73
CA THR A 144 -9.36 -10.77 13.76
C THR A 144 -8.45 -9.71 13.17
N ASN A 145 -8.17 -8.67 13.95
CA ASN A 145 -7.29 -7.59 13.54
C ASN A 145 -6.00 -7.67 14.33
N ASP A 146 -4.87 -7.47 13.68
CA ASP A 146 -3.60 -7.31 14.37
C ASP A 146 -3.29 -5.84 14.69
N THR A 147 -2.23 -5.61 15.46
CA THR A 147 -1.77 -4.27 15.86
C THR A 147 -1.36 -3.38 14.69
N HIS A 148 -1.14 -3.96 13.50
CA HIS A 148 -0.75 -3.23 12.29
C HIS A 148 -1.97 -2.93 11.39
N GLY A 149 -3.19 -3.28 11.82
CA GLY A 149 -4.41 -3.10 11.04
C GLY A 149 -4.56 -4.11 9.91
N ARG A 150 -3.83 -5.24 9.94
CA ARG A 150 -4.12 -6.38 9.06
C ARG A 150 -5.29 -7.15 9.62
N VAL A 151 -6.16 -7.57 8.73
CA VAL A 151 -7.34 -8.35 9.05
C VAL A 151 -7.12 -9.77 8.56
N THR A 152 -7.37 -10.71 9.44
CA THR A 152 -7.30 -12.14 9.16
C THR A 152 -8.70 -12.71 9.31
N PHE A 153 -9.15 -13.46 8.31
CA PHE A 153 -10.35 -14.29 8.44
C PHE A 153 -9.90 -15.73 8.61
N ARG A 154 -10.27 -16.37 9.71
CA ARG A 154 -9.91 -17.76 10.00
C ARG A 154 -11.12 -18.63 10.28
N SER A 155 -11.14 -19.77 9.61
CA SER A 155 -12.08 -20.88 9.79
C SER A 155 -11.33 -22.21 9.73
N LYS A 156 -12.05 -23.33 9.87
CA LYS A 156 -11.47 -24.67 9.74
C LYS A 156 -10.82 -24.94 8.37
N TRP A 157 -11.33 -24.32 7.30
CA TRP A 157 -10.94 -24.62 5.91
C TRP A 157 -10.40 -23.42 5.14
N LEU A 158 -10.49 -22.22 5.72
CA LEU A 158 -10.13 -20.97 5.07
C LEU A 158 -9.37 -20.06 6.03
N ASP A 159 -8.16 -19.66 5.61
CA ASP A 159 -7.35 -18.61 6.24
C ASP A 159 -7.04 -17.55 5.17
N LEU A 160 -7.56 -16.33 5.38
CA LEU A 160 -7.32 -15.17 4.54
C LEU A 160 -6.63 -14.09 5.33
N ARG A 161 -5.67 -13.40 4.71
CA ARG A 161 -4.96 -12.28 5.32
C ARG A 161 -4.88 -11.10 4.36
N THR A 162 -5.15 -9.92 4.89
CA THR A 162 -5.00 -8.65 4.16
C THR A 162 -3.56 -8.12 4.26
N HIS A 163 -3.21 -7.22 3.35
CA HIS A 163 -1.96 -6.49 3.37
C HIS A 163 -1.90 -5.51 4.54
N ASP A 164 -0.68 -5.27 5.01
CA ASP A 164 -0.39 -4.22 5.99
C ASP A 164 -0.72 -2.86 5.37
N PRO A 165 -1.68 -2.10 5.91
CA PRO A 165 -2.09 -0.81 5.37
C PRO A 165 -0.96 0.23 5.39
N SER A 166 0.06 0.06 6.24
CA SER A 166 1.20 0.97 6.31
C SER A 166 2.24 0.72 5.22
N LYS A 167 2.28 -0.50 4.66
CA LYS A 167 3.30 -0.90 3.69
C LYS A 167 2.82 -0.67 2.26
N ASN A 168 3.76 -0.30 1.40
CA ASN A 168 3.51 -0.31 -0.02
C ASN A 168 3.53 -1.77 -0.51
N TRP A 169 2.37 -2.29 -0.87
CA TRP A 169 2.18 -3.69 -1.25
C TRP A 169 2.03 -3.89 -2.77
N ALA A 170 1.90 -2.80 -3.53
CA ALA A 170 1.82 -2.82 -4.98
C ALA A 170 2.68 -1.70 -5.59
N ASN A 171 3.40 -2.04 -6.66
CA ASN A 171 4.05 -1.09 -7.55
C ASN A 171 3.19 -0.82 -8.81
N THR A 172 2.26 -1.71 -9.15
CA THR A 172 1.31 -1.49 -10.25
C THR A 172 -0.07 -1.14 -9.69
N PHE A 173 -0.35 0.15 -9.50
CA PHE A 173 -1.60 0.64 -8.93
C PHE A 173 -2.08 1.95 -9.58
N PHE A 174 -3.35 2.27 -9.40
CA PHE A 174 -3.97 3.52 -9.80
C PHE A 174 -5.11 3.88 -8.84
N PHE A 175 -5.67 5.07 -8.97
CA PHE A 175 -6.76 5.52 -8.11
C PHE A 175 -8.08 5.52 -8.86
N VAL A 176 -9.14 5.13 -8.16
CA VAL A 176 -10.52 5.11 -8.66
C VAL A 176 -11.40 5.94 -7.74
N LYS A 177 -12.28 6.76 -8.29
CA LYS A 177 -13.21 7.56 -7.48
C LYS A 177 -14.11 6.65 -6.63
N ASN A 178 -14.26 6.97 -5.36
CA ASN A 178 -15.03 6.19 -4.40
C ASN A 178 -16.52 6.57 -4.43
N ASP A 179 -17.24 6.12 -5.46
CA ASP A 179 -18.69 6.38 -5.56
C ASP A 179 -19.52 5.35 -4.76
N TRP A 180 -18.89 4.38 -4.07
CA TRP A 180 -19.57 3.26 -3.38
C TRP A 180 -19.53 3.33 -1.84
N GLY A 181 -19.02 4.42 -1.27
CA GLY A 181 -18.94 4.59 0.18
C GLY A 181 -18.03 3.56 0.87
N LEU A 182 -17.05 3.03 0.15
CA LEU A 182 -16.05 2.12 0.73
C LEU A 182 -15.11 2.88 1.65
N LEU A 183 -14.52 2.17 2.61
CA LEU A 183 -13.62 2.79 3.57
C LEU A 183 -12.38 3.34 2.85
N GLU A 184 -12.18 4.64 2.98
CA GLU A 184 -10.97 5.33 2.56
C GLU A 184 -9.96 5.25 3.70
N LYS A 185 -8.68 5.07 3.38
CA LYS A 185 -7.67 5.29 4.41
C LYS A 185 -7.61 6.80 4.64
N GLY A 186 -8.31 7.28 5.67
CA GLY A 186 -8.15 8.62 6.16
C GLY A 186 -6.68 8.83 6.51
N GLY A 187 -6.02 9.78 5.83
CA GLY A 187 -4.87 10.45 6.42
C GLY A 187 -5.31 10.88 7.81
N GLY A 188 -4.58 10.44 8.84
CA GLY A 188 -4.85 10.86 10.20
C GLY A 188 -4.97 12.38 10.25
N ARG A 189 -5.98 12.85 11.00
CA ARG A 189 -5.89 14.20 11.56
C ARG A 189 -4.70 14.24 12.52
#